data_AF-A0A7W0KYN0-F1
#
_entry.id   AF-A0A7W0KYN0-F1
#
_cell.length_a   1.000
_cell.length_b   1.000
_cell.length_c   1.000
_cell.angle_alpha   90.00
_cell.angle_beta   90.00
_cell.angle_gamma   90.00
#
_symmetry.space_group_name_H-M   'P 1'
#
loop_
_entity.id
_entity.type
_entity.pdbx_description
1 polymer ?
#
loop_
_entity_poly.entity_id
_entity_poly.type
_entity_poly.pdbx_seq_one_letter_code
_entity_poly.pdbx_strand_id
1 'polypeptide(L)' 'MDPDVAASDELAENVARARSWLAGAARVTVLTGAGISTDSGIPDFRGPNGVWTKNPAAERTATLQHYLAEPATRRQAWQA' A
#
# COMPACT_ATOMS: atom_id res chain seq x y z
N MET A 1 31.30 15.52 1.40
CA MET A 1 30.66 14.29 1.90
C MET A 1 29.83 13.73 0.76
N ASP A 2 29.98 12.45 0.47
CA ASP A 2 29.22 11.79 -0.60
C ASP A 2 27.72 11.76 -0.20
N PRO A 3 26.81 12.29 -1.03
CA PRO A 3 25.38 12.32 -0.71
C PRO A 3 24.78 10.92 -0.50
N ASP A 4 25.32 9.90 -1.15
CA ASP A 4 24.83 8.52 -1.01
C ASP A 4 25.25 7.93 0.35
N VAL A 5 26.44 8.29 0.85
CA VAL A 5 26.92 7.90 2.18
C VAL A 5 26.08 8.60 3.26
N ALA A 6 25.81 9.90 3.10
CA ALA A 6 24.98 10.64 4.05
C ALA A 6 23.55 10.09 4.16
N ALA A 7 22.93 9.70 3.04
CA ALA A 7 21.61 9.09 3.03
C ALA A 7 21.59 7.70 3.68
N SER A 8 22.66 6.91 3.49
CA SER A 8 22.82 5.60 4.14
C SER A 8 22.99 5.73 5.65
N ASP A 9 23.77 6.71 6.12
CA ASP A 9 23.98 6.96 7.54
C ASP A 9 22.68 7.41 8.22
N GLU A 10 21.93 8.32 7.58
CA GLU A 10 20.62 8.76 8.07
C GLU A 10 19.62 7.59 8.17
N LEU A 11 19.61 6.68 7.20
CA LEU A 11 18.78 5.47 7.26
C LEU A 11 19.17 4.59 8.45
N ALA A 12 20.47 4.35 8.65
CA ALA A 12 20.96 3.53 9.75
C ALA A 12 20.57 4.11 11.12
N GLU A 13 20.68 5.43 11.29
CA GLU A 13 20.23 6.13 12.50
C GLU A 13 18.71 5.99 12.72
N ASN A 14 17.92 6.12 11.65
CA ASN A 14 16.46 5.96 11.71
C ASN A 14 16.05 4.55 12.12
N VAL A 15 16.73 3.52 11.60
CA VAL A 15 16.48 2.12 11.98
C VAL A 15 16.86 1.88 13.44
N ALA A 16 17.99 2.40 13.90
CA ALA A 16 18.40 2.30 15.30
C ALA A 16 17.38 2.95 16.25
N ARG A 17 16.83 4.11 15.84
CA ARG A 17 15.78 4.82 16.59
C ARG A 17 14.48 4.02 16.65
N ALA A 18 14.01 3.48 15.52
CA ALA A 18 12.81 2.64 15.47
C ALA A 18 12.96 1.38 16.35
N ARG A 19 14.14 0.74 16.33
CA ARG A 19 14.45 -0.40 17.21
C ARG A 19 14.33 -0.04 18.70
N SER A 20 14.84 1.13 19.10
CA SER A 20 14.74 1.60 20.49
C SER A 20 13.29 1.76 20.92
N TRP A 21 12.44 2.37 20.08
CA TRP A 21 11.01 2.51 20.35
C TRP A 21 10.31 1.16 20.48
N LEU A 22 10.62 0.20 19.59
CA LEU A 22 10.04 -1.14 19.64
C LEU A 22 10.47 -1.90 20.90
N ALA A 23 11.73 -1.79 21.32
CA ALA A 23 12.24 -2.48 22.51
C ALA A 23 11.60 -1.98 23.82
N GLY A 24 11.22 -0.70 23.88
CA GLY A 24 10.57 -0.09 25.05
C GLY A 24 9.03 -0.17 25.03
N ALA A 25 8.42 -0.60 23.93
CA ALA A 25 6.97 -0.59 23.78
C ALA A 25 6.31 -1.76 24.53
N ALA A 26 5.39 -1.45 25.44
CA ALA A 26 4.58 -2.47 26.11
C ALA A 26 3.51 -3.09 25.18
N ARG A 27 3.10 -2.37 24.15
CA ARG A 27 2.08 -2.78 23.17
C ARG A 27 2.40 -2.16 21.82
N VAL A 28 2.35 -2.96 20.76
CA VAL A 28 2.60 -2.54 19.38
C VAL A 28 1.39 -2.88 18.53
N THR A 29 0.92 -1.90 17.76
CA THR A 29 -0.09 -2.08 16.72
C THR A 29 0.56 -1.78 15.39
N VAL A 30 0.40 -2.68 14.42
CA VAL A 30 0.88 -2.48 13.05
C VAL A 30 -0.32 -2.25 12.14
N LEU A 31 -0.37 -1.08 11.50
CA LEU A 31 -1.34 -0.78 10.45
C LEU A 31 -0.69 -1.08 9.10
N THR A 32 -1.21 -2.05 8.38
CA THR A 32 -0.68 -2.47 7.07
C THR A 32 -1.63 -2.09 5.95
N GLY A 33 -1.07 -1.69 4.81
CA GLY A 33 -1.78 -1.60 3.53
C GLY A 33 -1.51 -2.81 2.64
N ALA A 34 -2.07 -2.83 1.44
CA ALA A 34 -1.84 -3.90 0.45
C ALA A 34 -0.37 -4.09 0.07
N GLY A 35 0.47 -3.06 0.23
CA GLY A 35 1.91 -3.09 -0.06
C GLY A 35 2.67 -4.19 0.69
N ILE A 36 2.21 -4.64 1.87
CA ILE A 36 2.89 -5.73 2.58
C ILE A 36 2.80 -7.07 1.85
N SER A 37 1.84 -7.21 0.93
CA SER A 37 1.58 -8.46 0.19
C SER A 37 2.16 -8.47 -1.22
N THR A 38 2.76 -7.37 -1.70
CA THR A 38 3.27 -7.27 -3.08
C THR A 38 4.37 -8.27 -3.37
N ASP A 39 5.27 -8.47 -2.41
CA ASP A 39 6.37 -9.43 -2.53
C ASP A 39 5.89 -10.88 -2.51
N SER A 40 4.65 -11.12 -2.07
CA SER A 40 3.96 -12.41 -2.15
C SER A 40 3.18 -12.59 -3.46
N GLY A 41 3.32 -11.68 -4.42
CA GLY A 41 2.66 -11.75 -5.72
C GLY A 41 1.23 -11.21 -5.75
N ILE A 42 0.74 -10.63 -4.65
CA ILE A 42 -0.58 -9.99 -4.60
C ILE A 42 -0.41 -8.51 -4.98
N PRO A 43 -0.94 -8.04 -6.12
CA PRO A 43 -0.80 -6.64 -6.51
C PRO A 43 -1.45 -5.70 -5.49
N ASP A 44 -0.82 -4.57 -5.24
CA ASP A 44 -1.46 -3.48 -4.52
C ASP A 44 -2.51 -2.78 -5.41
N PHE A 45 -3.12 -1.71 -4.89
CA PHE A 45 -4.10 -0.96 -5.68
C PHE A 45 -3.46 0.12 -6.54
N ARG A 46 -2.46 0.85 -6.03
CA ARG A 46 -2.01 2.14 -6.58
C ARG A 46 -0.52 2.21 -6.93
N GLY A 47 0.26 1.16 -6.67
CA GLY A 47 1.68 1.12 -7.03
C GLY A 47 1.88 1.05 -8.55
N PRO A 48 3.14 1.03 -9.02
CA PRO A 48 3.44 0.95 -10.46
C PRO A 48 2.79 -0.25 -11.15
N ASN A 49 2.59 -1.34 -10.40
CA ASN A 49 1.94 -2.56 -10.86
C ASN A 49 0.52 -2.75 -10.32
N GLY A 50 -0.04 -1.74 -9.66
CA GLY A 50 -1.29 -1.83 -8.92
C GLY A 50 -2.52 -2.00 -9.81
N VAL A 51 -3.57 -2.61 -9.24
CA VAL A 51 -4.81 -2.93 -9.94
C VAL A 51 -5.47 -1.69 -10.57
N TRP A 52 -5.55 -0.58 -9.83
CA TRP A 52 -6.18 0.65 -10.30
C TRP A 52 -5.26 1.45 -11.23
N THR A 53 -3.95 1.34 -11.05
CA THR A 53 -2.96 1.89 -11.99
C THR A 53 -3.08 1.24 -13.37
N LYS A 54 -3.21 -0.09 -13.42
CA LYS A 54 -3.34 -0.85 -14.66
C LYS A 54 -4.75 -0.79 -15.26
N ASN A 55 -5.77 -0.71 -14.40
CA ASN A 55 -7.17 -0.66 -14.81
C ASN A 55 -7.96 0.35 -13.95
N PRO A 56 -8.05 1.62 -14.38
CA PRO A 56 -8.82 2.64 -13.68
C PRO A 56 -10.33 2.30 -13.56
N ALA A 57 -10.88 1.43 -14.42
CA ALA A 57 -12.26 1.00 -14.28
C ALA A 57 -12.47 0.07 -13.07
N ALA A 58 -11.42 -0.63 -12.60
CA ALA A 58 -11.49 -1.42 -11.38
C ALA A 58 -11.60 -0.55 -10.10
N GLU A 59 -11.22 0.73 -10.15
CA GLU A 59 -11.48 1.64 -9.03
C GLU A 59 -12.97 1.99 -8.95
N ARG A 60 -13.66 2.06 -10.11
CA ARG A 60 -15.09 2.37 -10.16
C ARG A 60 -15.95 1.29 -9.53
N THR A 61 -15.59 0.02 -9.68
CA THR A 61 -16.29 -1.09 -9.02
C THR A 61 -16.16 -1.03 -7.49
N ALA A 62 -15.09 -0.41 -6.98
CA ALA A 62 -14.84 -0.20 -5.55
C ALA A 62 -15.33 1.18 -5.04
N THR A 63 -15.93 2.01 -5.90
CA THR A 63 -16.45 3.33 -5.53
C THR A 63 -17.96 3.27 -5.37
N LEU A 64 -18.46 3.52 -4.16
CA LEU A 64 -19.87 3.34 -3.81
C LEU A 64 -20.83 4.11 -4.73
N GLN A 65 -20.50 5.36 -5.08
CA GLN A 65 -21.33 6.21 -5.92
C GLN A 65 -21.50 5.61 -7.33
N HIS A 66 -20.39 5.21 -7.96
CA HIS A 66 -20.43 4.55 -9.27
C HIS A 66 -21.15 3.20 -9.19
N TYR A 67 -20.87 2.42 -8.14
CA TYR A 67 -21.51 1.14 -7.91
C TYR A 67 -23.05 1.27 -7.81
N LEU A 68 -23.58 2.28 -7.13
CA LEU A 68 -25.03 2.46 -6.99
C LEU A 68 -25.68 3.07 -8.24
N ALA A 69 -25.01 4.05 -8.87
CA ALA A 69 -25.56 4.79 -10.00
C ALA A 69 -25.51 4.03 -11.33
N GLU A 70 -24.56 3.11 -11.51
CA GLU A 70 -24.27 2.49 -12.80
C GLU A 70 -24.54 0.98 -12.78
N PRO A 71 -25.65 0.50 -13.38
CA PRO A 71 -25.95 -0.93 -13.44
C PRO A 71 -24.86 -1.78 -14.12
N ALA A 72 -24.12 -1.20 -15.08
CA ALA A 72 -23.01 -1.88 -15.75
C ALA A 72 -21.83 -2.17 -14.78
N THR A 73 -21.46 -1.18 -13.97
CA THR A 73 -20.39 -1.29 -12.95
C THR A 73 -20.72 -2.38 -11.93
N ARG A 74 -22.00 -2.49 -11.50
CA ARG A 74 -22.42 -3.63 -10.67
C ARG A 74 -22.29 -4.96 -11.37
N ARG A 75 -22.80 -5.09 -12.60
CA ARG A 75 -22.74 -6.36 -13.35
C ARG A 75 -21.29 -6.82 -13.53
N GLN A 76 -20.38 -5.91 -13.87
CA GLN A 76 -18.96 -6.21 -13.98
C GLN A 76 -18.37 -6.72 -12.66
N ALA A 77 -18.73 -6.10 -11.52
CA ALA A 77 -18.26 -6.54 -10.22
C ALA A 77 -18.70 -7.97 -9.83
N TRP A 78 -19.86 -8.45 -10.33
CA TRP A 78 -20.36 -9.81 -10.08
C TRP A 78 -19.79 -10.88 -11.02
N GLN A 79 -19.09 -10.49 -12.09
CA GLN A 79 -18.52 -11.39 -13.10
C GLN A 79 -17.04 -11.70 -12.87
N ALA A 80 -16.39 -10.98 -11.94
CA ALA A 80 -14.98 -11.09 -11.62
C ALA A 80 -14.70 -12.14 -10.53
#